data_AF-A0AAD9K7H5-F1
#
_entry.id   AF-A0AAD9K7H5-F1
#
_cell.length_a   1.000
_cell.length_b   1.000
_cell.length_c   1.000
_cell.angle_alpha   90.00
_cell.angle_beta   90.00
_cell.angle_gamma   90.00
#
_symmetry.space_group_name_H-M   'P 1'
#
loop_
_entity.id
_entity.type
_entity.pdbx_description
1 polymer ?
#
loop_
_entity_poly.entity_id
_entity_poly.type
_entity_poly.pdbx_seq_one_letter_code
_entity_poly.pdbx_strand_id
1 'polypeptide(L)'
;MAIVIGTGSFLLFFSLAVNVVALMVPYWYSTGGSKNYGLWGTCTCDWYYKSADDAFKDTRRADWFKASQWLYAAGVALMGMALFMLFIVACCSEKVYAKAMTAAGALMLIAAVLVAVSIVVFGVKGHDDLGLNIDGRNRFDWGMWMGVAGFGIALCTAIVFLIQGSRI
;
A
#
# COMPACT_ATOMS: atom_id res chain seq x y z
N MET A 1 -7.39 3.01 -28.69
CA MET A 1 -8.09 3.17 -27.40
C MET A 1 -8.09 1.90 -26.56
N ALA A 2 -8.50 0.73 -27.09
CA ALA A 2 -8.59 -0.52 -26.32
C ALA A 2 -7.29 -0.96 -25.59
N ILE A 3 -6.12 -0.85 -26.23
CA ILE A 3 -4.81 -1.22 -25.63
C ILE A 3 -4.46 -0.32 -24.43
N VAL A 4 -4.81 0.96 -24.52
CA VAL A 4 -4.48 1.99 -23.52
C VAL A 4 -5.39 1.89 -22.29
N ILE A 5 -6.66 1.53 -22.51
CA ILE A 5 -7.63 1.23 -21.45
C ILE A 5 -7.22 -0.03 -20.66
N GLY A 6 -6.85 -1.12 -21.37
CA GLY A 6 -6.36 -2.34 -20.73
C GLY A 6 -5.08 -2.12 -19.91
N THR A 7 -4.19 -1.25 -20.38
CA THR A 7 -2.93 -0.95 -19.68
C THR A 7 -3.19 -0.24 -18.33
N GLY A 8 -4.11 0.73 -18.28
CA GLY A 8 -4.43 1.44 -17.05
C GLY A 8 -5.08 0.54 -15.99
N SER A 9 -6.04 -0.29 -16.39
CA SER A 9 -6.68 -1.27 -15.48
C SER A 9 -5.69 -2.33 -14.99
N PHE A 10 -4.76 -2.77 -15.84
CA PHE A 10 -3.70 -3.69 -15.44
C PHE A 10 -2.78 -3.08 -14.38
N LEU A 11 -2.32 -1.83 -14.60
CA LEU A 11 -1.49 -1.11 -13.64
C LEU A 11 -2.20 -0.90 -12.29
N LEU A 12 -3.50 -0.57 -12.32
CA LEU A 12 -4.33 -0.46 -11.12
C LEU A 12 -4.39 -1.78 -10.35
N PHE A 13 -4.71 -2.88 -11.03
CA PHE A 13 -4.78 -4.20 -10.42
C PHE A 13 -3.44 -4.60 -9.83
N PHE A 14 -2.35 -4.41 -10.58
CA PHE A 14 -1.00 -4.74 -10.13
C PHE A 14 -0.57 -3.89 -8.93
N SER A 15 -0.86 -2.58 -8.97
CA SER A 15 -0.66 -1.67 -7.83
C SER A 15 -1.40 -2.15 -6.59
N LEU A 16 -2.68 -2.50 -6.73
CA LEU A 16 -3.49 -3.00 -5.63
C LEU A 16 -2.90 -4.30 -5.07
N ALA A 17 -2.55 -5.26 -5.94
CA ALA A 17 -1.98 -6.53 -5.51
C ALA A 17 -0.67 -6.36 -4.73
N VAL A 18 0.26 -5.54 -5.24
CA VAL A 18 1.53 -5.25 -4.57
C VAL A 18 1.31 -4.58 -3.22
N ASN A 19 0.40 -3.59 -3.14
CA ASN A 19 0.11 -2.91 -1.88
C ASN A 19 -0.65 -3.79 -0.88
N VAL A 20 -1.52 -4.70 -1.33
CA VAL A 20 -2.19 -5.68 -0.45
C VAL A 20 -1.17 -6.67 0.12
N VAL A 21 -0.24 -7.16 -0.71
CA VAL A 21 0.86 -8.01 -0.22
C VAL A 21 1.67 -7.24 0.81
N ALA A 22 2.11 -6.02 0.50
CA ALA A 22 2.83 -5.18 1.45
C ALA A 22 2.03 -4.95 2.75
N LEU A 23 0.73 -4.67 2.67
CA LEU A 23 -0.13 -4.51 3.85
C LEU A 23 -0.10 -5.74 4.76
N MET A 24 -0.20 -6.95 4.18
CA MET A 24 -0.39 -8.20 4.92
C MET A 24 0.90 -8.86 5.40
N VAL A 25 2.03 -8.58 4.78
CA VAL A 25 3.28 -9.30 5.07
C VAL A 25 3.92 -8.87 6.39
N PRO A 26 4.38 -9.81 7.23
CA PRO A 26 5.04 -9.51 8.50
C PRO A 26 6.52 -9.12 8.35
N TYR A 27 6.90 -8.52 7.20
CA TYR A 27 8.29 -8.26 6.80
C TYR A 27 8.50 -6.79 6.40
N TRP A 28 8.00 -5.85 7.21
CA TRP A 28 8.32 -4.44 7.04
C TRP A 28 9.67 -4.11 7.66
N TYR A 29 9.96 -4.76 8.78
CA TYR A 29 11.14 -4.50 9.58
C TYR A 29 11.64 -5.80 10.22
N SER A 30 12.96 -6.00 10.26
CA SER A 30 13.61 -7.18 10.84
C SER A 30 14.63 -6.78 11.91
N THR A 31 14.51 -7.39 13.10
CA THR A 31 15.51 -7.31 14.18
C THR A 31 16.41 -8.54 14.16
N GLY A 32 17.59 -8.40 13.55
CA GLY A 32 18.80 -9.19 13.85
C GLY A 32 18.66 -10.71 13.94
N GLY A 33 17.70 -11.30 13.22
CA GLY A 33 17.53 -12.75 13.12
C GLY A 33 16.58 -13.42 14.12
N SER A 34 15.70 -12.68 14.81
CA SER A 34 14.73 -13.33 15.72
C SER A 34 13.28 -12.89 15.54
N LYS A 35 13.01 -11.66 15.09
CA LYS A 35 11.64 -11.16 14.88
C LYS A 35 11.55 -10.29 13.64
N ASN A 36 10.52 -10.56 12.85
CA ASN A 36 10.07 -9.73 11.74
C ASN A 36 8.74 -9.10 12.15
N TYR A 37 8.61 -7.81 11.88
CA TYR A 37 7.44 -7.01 12.18
C TYR A 37 6.83 -6.58 10.85
N GLY A 38 5.53 -6.81 10.69
CA GLY A 38 4.73 -6.12 9.68
C GLY A 38 3.78 -5.14 10.33
N LEU A 39 2.88 -4.62 9.50
CA LEU A 39 1.81 -3.76 9.98
C LEU A 39 0.89 -4.53 10.93
N TRP A 40 0.36 -5.69 10.54
CA TRP A 40 -0.69 -6.38 11.32
C TRP A 40 -0.22 -7.56 12.15
N GLY A 41 1.00 -8.03 11.94
CA GLY A 41 1.51 -9.23 12.59
C GLY A 41 3.00 -9.18 12.81
N THR A 42 3.46 -10.07 13.69
CA THR A 42 4.87 -10.32 13.93
C THR A 42 5.17 -11.78 13.64
N CYS A 43 6.38 -12.09 13.20
CA CYS A 43 6.80 -13.44 12.88
C CYS A 43 8.20 -13.66 13.47
N THR A 44 8.38 -14.73 14.25
CA THR A 44 9.70 -15.22 14.63
C THR A 44 10.25 -16.14 13.55
N CYS A 45 11.55 -16.41 13.51
CA CYS A 45 12.16 -17.38 12.56
C CYS A 45 11.68 -18.84 12.71
N ASP A 46 10.64 -19.09 13.50
CA ASP A 46 9.89 -20.34 13.51
C ASP A 46 8.83 -20.28 12.40
N TRP A 47 8.85 -21.26 11.50
CA TRP A 47 7.95 -21.46 10.35
C TRP A 47 6.44 -21.51 10.68
N TYR A 48 6.05 -21.37 11.95
CA TYR A 48 4.68 -21.41 12.41
C TYR A 48 4.21 -20.03 12.88
N TYR A 49 3.05 -19.61 12.37
CA TYR A 49 2.35 -18.39 12.79
C TYR A 49 1.99 -18.52 14.28
N LYS A 50 2.83 -17.99 15.18
CA LYS A 50 2.44 -17.79 16.59
C LYS A 50 1.30 -16.79 16.60
N SER A 51 0.23 -17.14 17.30
CA SER A 51 -1.10 -16.55 17.17
C SER A 51 -1.07 -15.02 17.20
N ALA A 52 -2.01 -14.43 16.46
CA ALA A 52 -2.22 -12.98 16.39
C ALA A 52 -2.39 -12.31 17.77
N ASP A 53 -2.65 -13.09 18.82
CA ASP A 53 -2.80 -12.60 20.19
C ASP A 53 -1.56 -11.87 20.73
N ASP A 54 -0.35 -12.27 20.35
CA ASP A 54 0.87 -11.60 20.84
C ASP A 54 1.19 -10.31 20.06
N ALA A 55 0.69 -10.17 18.83
CA ALA A 55 0.82 -8.92 18.05
C ALA A 55 -0.11 -7.81 18.57
N PHE A 56 -1.25 -8.17 19.19
CA PHE A 56 -2.22 -7.26 19.81
C PHE A 56 -1.96 -7.00 21.30
N LYS A 57 -1.33 -7.93 22.02
CA LYS A 57 -1.06 -7.78 23.47
C LYS A 57 0.06 -6.80 23.82
N ASP A 58 0.92 -6.44 22.87
CA ASP A 58 1.87 -5.35 23.06
C ASP A 58 1.14 -3.99 22.96
N THR A 59 0.38 -3.71 24.00
CA THR A 59 -0.52 -2.57 24.22
C THR A 59 0.20 -1.20 24.27
N ARG A 60 1.48 -1.16 23.87
CA ARG A 60 2.32 0.04 23.71
C ARG A 60 2.76 0.31 22.26
N ARG A 61 2.01 -0.14 21.24
CA ARG A 61 2.24 0.41 19.89
C ARG A 61 1.96 1.91 19.92
N ALA A 62 3.03 2.69 19.76
CA ALA A 62 3.00 4.15 19.73
C ALA A 62 1.94 4.63 18.73
N ASP A 63 1.26 5.74 19.04
CA ASP A 63 0.10 6.20 18.27
C ASP A 63 0.43 6.47 16.79
N TRP A 64 1.68 6.84 16.49
CA TRP A 64 2.17 6.99 15.12
C TRP A 64 2.11 5.68 14.32
N PHE A 65 2.33 4.52 14.96
CA PHE A 65 2.29 3.21 14.31
C PHE A 65 0.86 2.87 13.90
N LYS A 66 -0.08 3.07 14.83
CA LYS A 66 -1.52 2.90 14.55
C LYS A 66 -1.99 3.81 13.43
N ALA A 67 -1.58 5.08 13.46
CA ALA A 67 -1.88 6.02 12.39
C ALA A 67 -1.34 5.54 11.03
N SER A 68 -0.10 5.04 11.00
CA SER A 68 0.53 4.51 9.78
C SER A 68 -0.23 3.28 9.24
N GLN A 69 -0.66 2.37 10.11
CA GLN A 69 -1.50 1.21 9.73
C GLN A 69 -2.80 1.64 9.05
N TRP A 70 -3.54 2.56 9.69
CA TRP A 70 -4.82 3.03 9.16
C TRP A 70 -4.66 3.85 7.89
N LEU A 71 -3.63 4.70 7.79
CA LEU A 71 -3.33 5.45 6.57
C LEU A 71 -3.02 4.52 5.39
N TYR A 72 -2.19 3.50 5.61
CA TYR A 72 -1.87 2.53 4.58
C TYR A 72 -3.11 1.73 4.14
N ALA A 73 -3.87 1.21 5.12
CA ALA A 73 -5.08 0.46 4.85
C ALA A 73 -6.14 1.30 4.13
N ALA A 74 -6.30 2.57 4.52
CA ALA A 74 -7.18 3.50 3.83
C ALA A 74 -6.74 3.72 2.38
N GLY A 75 -5.44 3.89 2.13
CA GLY A 75 -4.88 3.98 0.78
C GLY A 75 -5.22 2.73 -0.06
N VAL A 76 -4.97 1.53 0.47
CA VAL A 76 -5.31 0.27 -0.20
C VAL A 76 -6.82 0.13 -0.46
N ALA A 77 -7.66 0.52 0.50
CA ALA A 77 -9.11 0.50 0.35
C ALA A 77 -9.58 1.45 -0.77
N LEU A 78 -8.99 2.64 -0.89
CA LEU A 78 -9.28 3.57 -1.99
C LEU A 78 -8.86 2.99 -3.35
N MET A 79 -7.72 2.29 -3.43
CA MET A 79 -7.32 1.60 -4.67
C MET A 79 -8.34 0.51 -5.06
N GLY A 80 -8.81 -0.28 -4.08
CA GLY A 80 -9.85 -1.28 -4.29
C GLY A 80 -11.17 -0.66 -4.73
N MET A 81 -11.54 0.48 -4.14
CA MET A 81 -12.75 1.23 -4.51
C MET A 81 -12.64 1.77 -5.95
N ALA A 82 -11.47 2.29 -6.36
CA ALA A 82 -11.23 2.73 -7.73
C ALA A 82 -11.36 1.57 -8.74
N LEU A 83 -10.82 0.39 -8.41
CA LEU A 83 -10.95 -0.81 -9.24
C LEU A 83 -12.41 -1.26 -9.37
N PHE A 84 -13.15 -1.26 -8.26
CA PHE A 84 -14.56 -1.62 -8.23
C PHE A 84 -15.43 -0.66 -9.07
N MET A 85 -15.16 0.66 -8.98
CA MET A 85 -15.84 1.64 -9.82
C MET A 85 -15.60 1.39 -11.32
N LEU A 86 -14.35 1.16 -11.72
CA LEU A 86 -14.03 0.88 -13.12
C LEU A 86 -14.65 -0.43 -13.61
N PHE A 87 -14.77 -1.43 -12.74
CA PHE A 87 -15.43 -2.69 -13.06
C PHE A 87 -16.92 -2.50 -13.36
N ILE A 88 -17.64 -1.74 -12.52
CA ILE A 88 -19.07 -1.45 -12.74
C ILE A 88 -19.30 -0.68 -14.05
N VAL A 89 -18.44 0.29 -14.34
CA VAL A 89 -18.62 1.21 -15.47
C VAL A 89 -18.04 0.65 -16.78
N ALA A 90 -17.38 -0.51 -16.75
CA ALA A 90 -16.72 -1.12 -17.92
C ALA A 90 -17.66 -1.35 -19.12
N CYS A 91 -18.95 -1.60 -18.86
CA CYS A 91 -19.96 -1.84 -19.89
C CYS A 91 -20.81 -0.58 -20.22
N CYS A 92 -20.53 0.56 -19.59
CA CYS A 92 -21.30 1.79 -19.80
C CYS A 92 -20.81 2.56 -21.04
N SER A 93 -21.54 3.62 -21.41
CA SER A 93 -21.14 4.52 -22.50
C SER A 93 -19.76 5.15 -22.26
N GLU A 94 -19.03 5.43 -23.35
CA GLU A 94 -17.67 5.99 -23.30
C GLU A 94 -17.58 7.28 -22.48
N LYS A 95 -18.60 8.13 -22.52
CA LYS A 95 -18.65 9.38 -21.74
C LYS A 95 -18.69 9.14 -20.24
N VAL A 96 -19.40 8.11 -19.80
CA VAL A 96 -19.49 7.74 -18.37
C VAL A 96 -18.18 7.08 -17.94
N TYR A 97 -17.61 6.23 -18.81
CA TYR A 97 -16.32 5.59 -18.58
C TYR A 97 -15.18 6.61 -18.45
N ALA A 98 -15.14 7.64 -19.31
CA ALA A 98 -14.16 8.72 -19.23
C ALA A 98 -14.22 9.47 -17.88
N LYS A 99 -15.42 9.83 -17.43
CA LYS A 99 -15.61 10.47 -16.11
C LYS A 99 -15.19 9.55 -14.97
N ALA A 100 -15.50 8.26 -15.06
CA ALA A 100 -15.08 7.27 -14.07
C ALA A 100 -13.55 7.11 -14.04
N MET A 101 -12.86 7.17 -15.19
CA MET A 101 -11.40 7.16 -15.23
C MET A 101 -10.79 8.39 -14.55
N THR A 102 -11.32 9.60 -14.78
CA THR A 102 -10.85 10.80 -14.08
C THR A 102 -11.06 10.68 -12.57
N ALA A 103 -12.22 10.20 -12.13
CA ALA A 103 -12.52 9.97 -10.72
C ALA A 103 -11.60 8.90 -10.10
N ALA A 104 -11.38 7.78 -10.79
CA ALA A 104 -10.45 6.73 -10.37
C ALA A 104 -9.01 7.25 -10.30
N GLY A 105 -8.58 8.09 -11.24
CA GLY A 105 -7.28 8.75 -11.21
C GLY A 105 -7.11 9.66 -9.98
N ALA A 106 -8.12 10.46 -9.64
CA ALA A 106 -8.11 11.28 -8.44
C ALA A 106 -8.06 10.43 -7.16
N LEU A 107 -8.84 9.35 -7.08
CA LEU A 107 -8.81 8.41 -5.96
C LEU A 107 -7.45 7.74 -5.82
N MET A 108 -6.84 7.33 -6.93
CA MET A 108 -5.49 6.74 -6.94
C MET A 108 -4.42 7.73 -6.48
N LEU A 109 -4.56 9.01 -6.82
CA LEU A 109 -3.65 10.05 -6.34
C LEU A 109 -3.76 10.22 -4.82
N ILE A 110 -4.98 10.28 -4.29
CA ILE A 110 -5.22 10.36 -2.83
C ILE A 110 -4.67 9.10 -2.15
N ALA A 111 -4.95 7.91 -2.70
CA ALA A 111 -4.43 6.65 -2.19
C ALA A 111 -2.90 6.63 -2.15
N ALA A 112 -2.24 7.10 -3.21
CA ALA A 112 -0.79 7.19 -3.28
C ALA A 112 -0.22 8.13 -2.21
N VAL A 113 -0.86 9.28 -1.96
CA VAL A 113 -0.46 10.19 -0.88
C VAL A 113 -0.59 9.53 0.48
N LEU A 114 -1.70 8.84 0.77
CA LEU A 114 -1.89 8.14 2.05
C LEU A 114 -0.86 7.04 2.28
N VAL A 115 -0.58 6.24 1.25
CA VAL A 115 0.46 5.20 1.29
C VAL A 115 1.84 5.82 1.49
N ALA A 116 2.18 6.90 0.78
CA ALA A 116 3.45 7.59 0.92
C ALA A 116 3.66 8.14 2.33
N VAL A 117 2.64 8.82 2.89
CA VAL A 117 2.71 9.35 4.27
C VAL A 117 2.90 8.22 5.26
N SER A 118 2.18 7.10 5.11
CA SER A 118 2.35 5.93 5.98
C SER A 118 3.78 5.38 5.92
N ILE A 119 4.34 5.19 4.71
CA ILE A 119 5.71 4.68 4.53
C ILE A 119 6.74 5.63 5.15
N VAL A 120 6.59 6.95 4.94
CA VAL A 120 7.52 7.95 5.48
C VAL A 120 7.45 8.02 6.99
N VAL A 121 6.24 8.05 7.58
CA VAL A 121 6.06 8.06 9.04
C VAL A 121 6.65 6.78 9.64
N PHE A 122 6.37 5.63 9.04
CA PHE A 122 6.95 4.36 9.48
C PHE A 122 8.47 4.34 9.38
N GLY A 123 9.05 4.87 8.30
CA GLY A 123 10.50 4.94 8.11
C GLY A 123 11.19 5.84 9.13
N VAL A 124 10.68 7.07 9.32
CA VAL A 124 11.28 8.07 10.22
C VAL A 124 11.06 7.71 11.68
N LYS A 125 9.81 7.43 12.08
CA LYS A 125 9.50 7.09 13.48
C LYS A 125 9.92 5.69 13.86
N GLY A 126 9.91 4.77 12.89
CA GLY A 126 10.56 3.47 13.06
C GLY A 126 12.02 3.69 13.45
N HIS A 127 12.74 4.54 12.72
CA HIS A 127 14.15 4.82 13.01
C HIS A 127 14.39 5.35 14.43
N ASP A 128 13.62 6.36 14.84
CA ASP A 128 13.83 7.06 16.11
C ASP A 128 13.36 6.25 17.33
N ASP A 129 12.16 5.64 17.27
CA ASP A 129 11.52 5.03 18.46
C ASP A 129 11.88 3.55 18.64
N LEU A 130 12.15 2.82 17.56
CA LEU A 130 12.56 1.41 17.66
C LEU A 130 14.07 1.24 17.88
N GLY A 131 14.79 2.36 18.05
CA GLY A 131 16.24 2.36 18.17
C GLY A 131 16.89 1.70 16.95
N LEU A 132 16.39 2.01 15.74
CA LEU A 132 17.02 1.57 14.50
C LEU A 132 18.24 2.44 14.24
N ASN A 133 19.23 2.37 15.13
CA ASN A 133 20.56 2.41 14.60
C ASN A 133 20.60 1.29 13.56
N ILE A 134 20.68 1.66 12.28
CA ILE A 134 20.95 0.76 11.17
C ILE A 134 22.42 0.31 11.31
N ASP A 135 22.78 -0.19 12.49
CA ASP A 135 23.91 -1.06 12.71
C ASP A 135 23.44 -2.43 12.21
N GLY A 136 24.33 -3.16 11.50
CA GLY A 136 24.01 -4.23 10.54
C GLY A 136 23.10 -5.40 10.95
N ARG A 137 22.46 -5.36 12.12
CA ARG A 137 21.40 -6.26 12.60
C ARG A 137 19.96 -5.75 12.35
N ASN A 138 19.68 -4.45 12.39
CA ASN A 138 18.31 -3.93 12.22
C ASN A 138 18.13 -3.33 10.81
N ARG A 139 17.16 -3.83 10.04
CA ARG A 139 16.97 -3.38 8.64
C ARG A 139 15.51 -3.36 8.21
N PHE A 140 15.19 -2.44 7.31
CA PHE A 140 13.94 -2.50 6.54
C PHE A 140 13.95 -3.76 5.68
N ASP A 141 12.84 -4.47 5.71
CA ASP A 141 12.72 -5.76 5.03
C ASP A 141 11.84 -5.61 3.78
N TRP A 142 11.77 -6.65 2.96
CA TRP A 142 11.23 -6.60 1.60
C TRP A 142 9.78 -6.11 1.53
N GLY A 143 8.97 -6.30 2.57
CA GLY A 143 7.59 -5.83 2.63
C GLY A 143 7.46 -4.31 2.59
N MET A 144 8.39 -3.59 3.22
CA MET A 144 8.41 -2.13 3.13
C MET A 144 8.79 -1.66 1.71
N TRP A 145 9.76 -2.33 1.07
CA TRP A 145 10.13 -2.04 -0.31
C TRP A 145 9.01 -2.38 -1.31
N MET A 146 8.22 -3.41 -1.04
CA MET A 146 7.00 -3.69 -1.81
C MET A 146 6.00 -2.56 -1.67
N GLY A 147 5.84 -1.96 -0.49
CA GLY A 147 5.01 -0.76 -0.32
C GLY A 147 5.51 0.44 -1.11
N VAL A 148 6.82 0.67 -1.14
CA VAL A 148 7.44 1.74 -1.95
C VAL A 148 7.22 1.50 -3.45
N ALA A 149 7.40 0.26 -3.91
CA ALA A 149 7.14 -0.11 -5.30
C ALA A 149 5.65 0.07 -5.65
N GLY A 150 4.77 -0.39 -4.76
CA GLY A 150 3.32 -0.24 -4.89
C GLY A 150 2.89 1.23 -4.97
N PHE A 151 3.49 2.12 -4.17
CA PHE A 151 3.28 3.56 -4.26
C PHE A 151 3.68 4.13 -5.63
N GLY A 152 4.86 3.73 -6.15
CA GLY A 152 5.33 4.18 -7.46
C GLY A 152 4.37 3.78 -8.57
N ILE A 153 3.90 2.53 -8.56
CA ILE A 153 2.92 2.04 -9.54
C ILE A 153 1.58 2.76 -9.38
N ALA A 154 1.14 3.02 -8.15
CA ALA A 154 -0.09 3.78 -7.87
C ALA A 154 -0.03 5.20 -8.46
N LEU A 155 1.10 5.90 -8.30
CA LEU A 155 1.33 7.22 -8.90
C LEU A 155 1.29 7.17 -10.43
N CYS A 156 2.00 6.23 -11.05
CA CYS A 156 1.97 6.05 -12.49
C CYS A 156 0.54 5.79 -12.99
N THR A 157 -0.21 4.95 -12.27
CA THR A 157 -1.61 4.64 -12.57
C THR A 157 -2.50 5.88 -12.49
N ALA A 158 -2.34 6.68 -11.43
CA ALA A 158 -3.08 7.93 -11.25
C ALA A 158 -2.85 8.90 -12.42
N ILE A 159 -1.58 9.10 -12.81
CA ILE A 159 -1.21 9.97 -13.93
C ILE A 159 -1.83 9.46 -15.24
N VAL A 160 -1.72 8.15 -15.50
CA VAL A 160 -2.29 7.53 -16.70
C VAL A 160 -3.79 7.75 -16.78
N PHE A 161 -4.52 7.52 -15.68
CA PHE A 161 -5.98 7.71 -15.65
C PHE A 161 -6.41 9.18 -15.78
N LEU A 162 -5.70 10.11 -15.14
CA LEU A 162 -6.01 11.55 -15.27
C LEU A 162 -5.79 12.03 -16.71
N ILE A 163 -4.71 11.60 -17.36
CA ILE A 163 -4.45 11.92 -18.77
C ILE A 163 -5.53 11.31 -19.66
N GLN A 164 -5.88 10.04 -19.47
CA GLN A 164 -6.89 9.36 -20.29
C GLN A 164 -8.28 9.98 -20.13
N GLY A 165 -8.70 10.24 -18.89
CA GLY A 165 -10.00 10.85 -18.60
C GLY A 165 -10.14 12.30 -19.08
N SER A 166 -9.02 12.99 -19.34
CA SER A 166 -9.02 14.34 -19.91
C SER A 166 -9.07 14.40 -21.46
N ARG A 167 -8.79 13.28 -22.13
CA ARG A 167 -8.67 13.20 -23.61
C ARG A 167 -9.92 12.69 -24.32
N ILE A 168 -10.92 12.23 -23.59
CA ILE A 168 -12.19 11.69 -24.09
C ILE A 168 -13.31 12.68 -23.77
#